data_AF-A0A661QDB5-F1
#
_entry.id   AF-A0A661QDB5-F1
#
_cell.length_a   1.000
_cell.length_b   1.000
_cell.length_c   1.000
_cell.angle_alpha   90.00
_cell.angle_beta   90.00
_cell.angle_gamma   90.00
#
_symmetry.space_group_name_H-M   'P 1'
#
loop_
_entity.id
_entity.type
_entity.pdbx_description
1 polymer ?
#
loop_
_entity_poly.entity_id
_entity_poly.type
_entity_poly.pdbx_seq_one_letter_code
_entity_poly.pdbx_strand_id
1 'polypeptide(L)'
;MNLKKEIPFFNYPHVYGQYKEEIVPEILRVLENGAFILQKDVTDFENAVKEFAGAKYCISVANGTDSLYLALLAAGIEPDDEVIMASHTYIAT
;
A
#
# COMPACT_ATOMS: atom_id res chain seq x y z
N MET A 1 -21.99 -21.31 31.83
CA MET A 1 -21.19 -20.11 31.52
C MET A 1 -21.37 -19.81 30.03
N ASN A 2 -22.05 -18.71 29.71
CA ASN A 2 -22.24 -18.27 28.32
C ASN A 2 -20.95 -17.58 27.85
N LEU A 3 -20.05 -18.32 27.21
CA LEU A 3 -18.94 -17.72 26.48
C LEU A 3 -19.50 -17.15 25.19
N LYS A 4 -19.84 -15.86 25.21
CA LYS A 4 -20.19 -15.11 24.00
C LYS A 4 -18.91 -15.09 23.14
N LYS A 5 -18.88 -15.93 22.10
CA LYS A 5 -17.74 -16.04 21.20
C LYS A 5 -17.77 -14.81 20.28
N GLU A 6 -16.91 -13.83 20.54
CA GLU A 6 -16.76 -12.68 19.66
C GLU A 6 -16.00 -13.11 18.40
N ILE A 7 -16.66 -12.99 17.26
CA ILE A 7 -16.06 -13.24 15.95
C ILE A 7 -15.69 -11.88 15.37
N PRO A 8 -14.39 -11.52 15.31
CA PRO A 8 -13.98 -10.24 14.76
C PRO A 8 -14.24 -10.20 13.26
N PHE A 9 -14.59 -9.02 12.74
CA PHE A 9 -14.71 -8.78 11.28
C PHE A 9 -13.39 -9.06 10.56
N PHE A 10 -12.26 -8.65 11.15
CA PHE A 10 -10.91 -8.95 10.67
C PHE A 10 -9.95 -9.09 11.85
N ASN A 11 -9.05 -10.09 11.82
CA ASN A 11 -8.15 -10.42 12.92
C ASN A 11 -6.69 -10.04 12.58
N TYR A 12 -6.33 -8.77 12.76
CA TYR A 12 -4.97 -8.26 12.49
C TYR A 12 -3.86 -8.99 13.27
N PRO A 13 -4.00 -9.28 14.58
CA PRO A 13 -2.97 -10.02 15.31
C PRO A 13 -2.66 -11.40 14.73
N HIS A 14 -3.67 -12.09 14.21
CA HIS A 14 -3.47 -13.39 13.56
C HIS A 14 -2.60 -13.25 12.30
N VAL A 15 -2.92 -12.30 11.42
CA VAL A 15 -2.15 -12.05 10.19
C VAL A 15 -0.69 -11.70 10.52
N TYR A 16 -0.46 -10.78 11.45
CA TYR A 16 0.91 -10.45 11.88
C TYR A 16 1.64 -11.68 12.44
N GLY A 17 0.95 -12.49 13.27
CA GLY A 17 1.53 -13.69 13.86
C GLY A 17 1.99 -14.73 12.83
N GLN A 18 1.36 -14.80 11.65
CA GLN A 18 1.76 -15.71 10.58
C GLN A 18 3.11 -15.34 9.94
N TYR A 19 3.43 -14.04 9.88
CA TYR A 19 4.62 -13.52 9.17
C TYR A 19 5.64 -12.87 10.09
N LYS A 20 5.43 -12.94 11.41
CA LYS A 20 6.27 -12.25 12.41
C LYS A 20 7.76 -12.57 12.24
N GLU A 21 8.08 -13.84 12.07
CA GLU A 21 9.47 -14.31 11.95
C GLU A 21 10.15 -13.84 10.66
N GLU A 22 9.37 -13.40 9.65
CA GLU A 22 9.87 -12.80 8.41
C GLU A 22 9.94 -11.27 8.51
N ILE A 23 8.93 -10.63 9.10
CA ILE A 23 8.81 -9.17 9.15
C ILE A 23 9.78 -8.54 10.16
N VAL A 24 9.90 -9.10 11.36
CA VAL A 24 10.66 -8.48 12.46
C VAL A 24 12.15 -8.32 12.12
N PRO A 25 12.84 -9.33 11.56
CA PRO A 25 14.25 -9.17 11.15
C PRO A 25 14.45 -8.07 10.12
N GLU A 26 13.56 -7.93 9.14
CA GLU A 26 13.67 -6.90 8.09
C GLU A 26 13.47 -5.49 8.64
N ILE A 27 12.51 -5.30 9.55
CA ILE A 27 12.34 -4.01 10.25
C ILE A 27 13.62 -3.66 11.02
N LEU A 28 14.17 -4.59 11.80
CA LEU A 28 15.40 -4.36 12.55
C LEU A 28 16.57 -4.03 11.62
N ARG A 29 16.73 -4.74 10.51
CA ARG A 29 17.75 -4.46 9.50
C ARG A 29 17.62 -3.04 8.96
N VAL A 30 16.42 -2.55 8.65
CA VAL A 30 16.21 -1.17 8.16
C VAL A 30 16.60 -0.15 9.24
N LEU A 31 16.21 -0.40 10.50
CA LEU A 31 16.56 0.46 11.64
C LEU A 31 18.08 0.54 11.86
N GLU A 32 18.77 -0.60 11.83
CA GLU A 32 20.22 -0.71 12.03
C GLU A 32 21.01 -0.02 10.91
N ASN A 33 20.52 -0.10 9.68
CA ASN A 33 21.17 0.52 8.51
C ASN A 33 20.78 1.98 8.29
N GLY A 34 19.78 2.51 9.01
CA GLY A 34 19.27 3.87 8.83
C GLY A 34 18.59 4.12 7.48
N ALA A 35 18.10 3.07 6.83
CA ALA A 35 17.65 3.09 5.44
C ALA A 35 16.16 3.51 5.28
N PHE A 36 15.81 4.73 5.70
CA PHE A 36 14.41 5.09 5.92
C PHE A 36 13.64 5.63 4.70
N ILE A 37 14.31 6.32 3.77
CA ILE A 37 13.62 7.07 2.70
C ILE A 37 14.26 6.73 1.35
N LEU A 38 13.44 6.21 0.43
CA LEU A 38 13.81 5.92 -0.97
C LEU A 38 15.07 5.07 -1.11
N GLN A 39 15.18 4.03 -0.27
CA GLN A 39 16.31 3.10 -0.28
C GLN A 39 15.99 1.83 -1.08
N LYS A 40 16.96 0.92 -1.14
CA LYS A 40 16.88 -0.34 -1.90
C LYS A 40 15.58 -1.11 -1.66
N ASP A 41 15.09 -1.15 -0.42
CA ASP A 41 13.86 -1.85 -0.04
C ASP A 41 12.63 -1.34 -0.81
N VAL A 42 12.57 -0.03 -1.07
CA VAL A 42 11.51 0.58 -1.88
C VAL A 42 11.63 0.16 -3.34
N THR A 43 12.84 0.21 -3.90
CA THR A 43 13.10 -0.18 -5.29
C THR A 43 12.84 -1.67 -5.53
N ASP A 44 13.21 -2.54 -4.59
CA ASP A 44 12.95 -3.96 -4.66
C ASP A 44 11.43 -4.24 -4.61
N PHE A 45 10.71 -3.54 -3.72
CA PHE A 45 9.26 -3.62 -3.64
C PHE A 45 8.58 -3.17 -4.95
N GLU A 46 8.97 -2.03 -5.51
CA GLU A 46 8.43 -1.53 -6.78
C GLU A 46 8.69 -2.51 -7.93
N ASN A 47 9.87 -3.13 -7.99
CA ASN A 47 10.17 -4.14 -9.00
C ASN A 47 9.29 -5.39 -8.84
N ALA A 48 9.11 -5.88 -7.61
CA ALA A 48 8.25 -7.03 -7.34
C ALA A 48 6.78 -6.73 -7.68
N VAL A 49 6.27 -5.55 -7.32
CA VAL A 49 4.89 -5.14 -7.64
C VAL A 49 4.70 -4.95 -9.14
N LYS A 50 5.68 -4.34 -9.82
CA LYS A 50 5.66 -4.20 -11.28
C LYS A 50 5.55 -5.56 -11.96
N GLU A 51 6.35 -6.53 -11.54
CA GLU A 51 6.31 -7.90 -12.07
C GLU A 51 4.97 -8.59 -11.78
N PHE A 52 4.51 -8.51 -10.52
CA PHE A 52 3.23 -9.08 -10.10
C PHE A 52 2.04 -8.51 -10.88
N ALA A 53 2.01 -7.19 -11.11
CA ALA A 53 0.93 -6.51 -11.82
C ALA A 53 1.04 -6.62 -13.35
N GLY A 54 2.15 -7.14 -13.89
CA GLY A 54 2.42 -7.15 -15.33
C GLY A 54 2.60 -5.76 -15.94
N ALA A 55 2.94 -4.75 -15.13
CA ALA A 55 3.10 -3.37 -15.55
C ALA A 55 4.52 -3.08 -16.06
N LYS A 56 4.69 -2.00 -16.82
CA LYS A 56 6.03 -1.56 -17.26
C LYS A 56 6.81 -0.84 -16.16
N TYR A 57 6.10 -0.16 -15.26
CA TYR A 57 6.63 0.64 -14.17
C TYR A 57 5.75 0.50 -12.93
N CYS A 58 6.34 0.70 -11.75
CA CYS A 58 5.66 0.88 -10.47
C CYS A 58 6.34 2.05 -9.77
N ILE A 59 5.54 2.96 -9.19
CA ILE A 59 6.02 4.06 -8.35
C ILE A 59 5.23 3.99 -7.05
N SER A 60 5.93 3.73 -5.96
CA SER A 60 5.34 3.71 -4.63
C SER A 60 5.13 5.13 -4.11
N VAL A 61 4.01 5.33 -3.42
CA VAL A 61 3.62 6.61 -2.81
C VAL A 61 3.04 6.34 -1.43
N ALA A 62 2.73 7.39 -0.68
CA ALA A 62 2.33 7.25 0.72
C ALA A 62 0.98 6.53 0.91
N ASN A 63 0.02 6.70 -0.01
CA ASN A 63 -1.31 6.09 0.08
C ASN A 63 -2.04 6.07 -1.28
N GLY A 64 -3.22 5.45 -1.31
CA GLY A 64 -4.05 5.32 -2.52
C GLY A 64 -4.59 6.65 -3.07
N THR A 65 -4.96 7.60 -2.21
CA THR A 65 -5.43 8.92 -2.64
C THR A 65 -4.32 9.69 -3.38
N ASP A 66 -3.10 9.69 -2.82
CA ASP A 66 -1.94 10.31 -3.45
C ASP A 66 -1.64 9.64 -4.80
N SER A 67 -1.81 8.32 -4.89
CA SER A 67 -1.58 7.59 -6.15
C SER A 67 -2.51 8.06 -7.27
N LEU A 68 -3.80 8.24 -6.96
CA LEU A 68 -4.80 8.74 -7.92
C LEU A 68 -4.54 10.20 -8.27
N TYR A 69 -4.28 11.03 -7.27
CA TYR A 69 -4.00 12.45 -7.48
C TYR A 69 -2.77 12.67 -8.37
N LEU A 70 -1.66 11.99 -8.08
CA LEU A 70 -0.44 12.07 -8.88
C LEU A 70 -0.64 11.50 -10.28
N ALA A 71 -1.46 10.45 -10.44
CA ALA A 71 -1.79 9.91 -11.76
C ALA A 71 -2.58 10.92 -12.62
N LEU A 72 -3.55 11.63 -12.02
CA LEU A 72 -4.31 12.69 -12.71
C LEU A 72 -3.41 13.87 -13.09
N LEU A 73 -2.54 14.31 -12.18
CA LEU A 73 -1.54 15.34 -12.47
C LEU A 73 -0.61 14.92 -13.61
N ALA A 74 -0.11 13.69 -13.59
CA ALA A 74 0.77 13.15 -14.64
C ALA A 74 0.04 12.96 -15.98
N ALA A 75 -1.28 12.73 -15.96
CA ALA A 75 -2.11 12.67 -17.15
C ALA A 75 -2.42 14.06 -17.74
N GLY A 76 -2.08 15.14 -17.03
CA GLY A 76 -2.27 16.53 -17.49
C GLY A 76 -3.67 17.08 -17.24
N ILE A 77 -4.38 16.56 -16.24
CA ILE A 77 -5.69 17.08 -15.83
C ILE A 77 -5.54 18.48 -15.23
N GLU A 78 -6.34 19.42 -15.71
CA GLU A 78 -6.34 20.83 -15.32
C GLU A 78 -7.67 21.24 -14.65
N PRO A 79 -7.73 22.43 -14.01
CA PRO A 79 -9.01 23.00 -13.61
C PRO A 79 -9.99 23.05 -14.79
N ASP A 80 -11.27 22.83 -14.50
CA ASP A 80 -12.38 22.74 -15.48
C ASP A 80 -12.42 21.46 -16.35
N ASP A 81 -11.46 20.53 -16.19
CA ASP A 81 -11.59 19.17 -16.73
C ASP A 81 -12.57 18.31 -15.91
N GLU A 82 -13.17 17.32 -16.57
CA GLU A 82 -14.07 16.35 -15.95
C GLU A 82 -13.45 14.95 -15.93
N VAL A 83 -13.57 14.26 -14.78
CA VAL A 83 -13.13 12.87 -14.60
C VAL A 83 -14.36 12.00 -14.31
N ILE A 84 -14.60 11.00 -15.17
CA ILE A 84 -15.72 10.07 -14.99
C ILE A 84 -15.38 9.05 -13.91
N MET A 85 -16.23 8.98 -12.89
CA MET A 85 -16.07 8.06 -11.75
C MET A 85 -17.29 7.15 -11.58
N ALA A 86 -17.11 6.01 -10.92
CA ALA A 86 -18.21 5.15 -10.54
C ALA A 86 -19.07 5.83 -9.45
N SER A 87 -20.40 5.79 -9.59
CA SER A 87 -21.30 6.40 -8.59
C SER A 87 -21.32 5.69 -7.24
N HIS A 88 -20.82 4.44 -7.18
CA HIS A 88 -20.74 3.64 -5.97
C HIS A 88 -19.30 3.18 -5.73
N THR A 89 -18.57 3.94 -4.94
CA THR A 89 -17.15 3.72 -4.62
C THR A 89 -16.79 4.41 -3.29
N TYR A 90 -15.56 4.25 -2.83
CA TYR A 90 -15.04 4.99 -1.68
C TYR A 90 -14.71 6.45 -2.07
N ILE A 91 -14.87 7.41 -1.16
CA ILE A 91 -14.73 8.85 -1.47
C ILE A 91 -13.36 9.28 -2.00
N ALA A 92 -12.30 8.50 -1.77
CA ALA A 92 -10.97 8.81 -2.27
C ALA A 92 -10.80 8.56 -3.77
N THR A 93 -11.71 7.80 -4.39
CA THR A 93 -11.73 7.60 -5.84
C THR A 93 -12.63 8.62 -6.48
#